data_AF-A0A956Y2L0-F1
#
_entry.id   AF-A0A956Y2L0-F1
#
_cell.length_a   1.000
_cell.length_b   1.000
_cell.length_c   1.000
_cell.angle_alpha   90.00
_cell.angle_beta   90.00
_cell.angle_gamma   90.00
#
_symmetry.space_group_name_H-M   'P 1'
#
loop_
_entity.id
_entity.type
_entity.pdbx_description
1 polymer ?
#
loop_
_entity_poly.entity_id
_entity_poly.type
_entity_poly.pdbx_seq_one_letter_code
_entity_poly.pdbx_strand_id
1 'polypeptide(L)'
;MNPIQPPIFEDEPVAFYIHVPFCRSICTYCAFNTYADMHNLYQPYIDALCMEVKILGESRPGTRLKTLYFGGGTPSLLTRQQFEQIFKAIYHHFDTTDLDEITLESNPNDLTEPYLRDLRTVGFNRISIGVQSANQGELDLYGRRHDFAEAIHSVEAARSAGFANINLDLIYGAPDQQLVTWDTTLRRVLELNPDHFSLYNLELKGGTDLTKRVEAGNLPSPDDDISADMYDLATELLGQHGYDQYEISNWSKPGRQSEHNLQYWRNLPYLGLGPGAHGFANAIRYTVVRLPQRYIDRLQSPAKRYEYPHTPATAKAVKVDYETDMSETIMMSMRMLHEGVNRQNFQSRFGVDIVDHFSDAIEKHVAYGLLAVDDQRIHLTQEGRFLSNAVIRDFV
;
A
#
# COMPACT_ATOMS: atom_id res chain seq x y z
N MET A 1 -24.72 -29.85 3.51
CA MET A 1 -23.47 -29.75 2.72
C MET A 1 -22.39 -29.29 3.68
N ASN A 2 -21.20 -29.90 3.68
CA ASN A 2 -20.09 -29.38 4.48
C ASN A 2 -19.80 -27.95 4.00
N PRO A 3 -19.56 -26.97 4.89
CA PRO A 3 -19.16 -25.64 4.45
C PRO A 3 -17.87 -25.78 3.65
N ILE A 4 -17.90 -25.30 2.40
CA ILE A 4 -16.70 -25.22 1.55
C ILE A 4 -15.72 -24.33 2.32
N GLN A 5 -14.49 -24.80 2.53
CA GLN A 5 -13.47 -24.01 3.19
C GLN A 5 -12.81 -23.08 2.17
N PRO A 6 -12.36 -21.88 2.57
CA PRO A 6 -11.59 -21.02 1.68
C PRO A 6 -10.35 -21.77 1.21
N PRO A 7 -9.94 -21.59 -0.05
CA PRO A 7 -8.71 -22.19 -0.54
C PRO A 7 -7.53 -21.70 0.29
N ILE A 8 -6.76 -22.65 0.81
CA ILE A 8 -5.51 -22.34 1.50
C ILE A 8 -4.46 -22.20 0.39
N PHE A 9 -3.91 -21.01 0.27
CA PHE A 9 -2.81 -20.71 -0.64
C PHE A 9 -1.51 -21.38 -0.14
N GLU A 10 -1.45 -22.71 -0.24
CA GLU A 10 -0.35 -23.48 0.34
C GLU A 10 0.96 -23.26 -0.43
N ASP A 11 0.87 -23.07 -1.75
CA ASP A 11 2.02 -22.97 -2.66
C ASP A 11 2.32 -21.53 -3.14
N GLU A 12 1.44 -20.56 -2.86
CA GLU A 12 1.66 -19.17 -3.26
C GLU A 12 2.73 -18.49 -2.40
N PRO A 13 3.67 -17.75 -3.01
CA PRO A 13 4.61 -16.94 -2.24
C PRO A 13 3.86 -15.80 -1.54
N VAL A 14 4.33 -15.43 -0.37
CA VAL A 14 3.72 -14.37 0.46
C VAL A 14 4.41 -13.04 0.21
N ALA A 15 3.70 -11.93 0.37
CA ALA A 15 4.30 -10.61 0.49
C ALA A 15 4.55 -10.23 1.96
N PHE A 16 5.58 -9.43 2.23
CA PHE A 16 5.78 -8.82 3.55
C PHE A 16 5.51 -7.33 3.51
N TYR A 17 4.68 -6.88 4.43
CA TYR A 17 4.58 -5.47 4.80
C TYR A 17 5.22 -5.26 6.16
N ILE A 18 6.29 -4.47 6.20
CA ILE A 18 7.00 -4.13 7.42
C ILE A 18 6.65 -2.69 7.78
N HIS A 19 5.88 -2.54 8.86
CA HIS A 19 5.43 -1.24 9.34
C HIS A 19 6.47 -0.61 10.26
N VAL A 20 7.19 0.40 9.76
CA VAL A 20 8.11 1.23 10.56
C VAL A 20 7.34 2.42 11.12
N PRO A 21 7.01 2.46 12.42
CA PRO A 21 6.00 3.37 12.95
C PRO A 21 6.54 4.77 13.28
N PHE A 22 7.79 5.08 12.93
CA PHE A 22 8.48 6.28 13.41
C PHE A 22 8.45 7.39 12.36
N CYS A 23 8.16 8.61 12.81
CA CYS A 23 8.26 9.82 12.00
C CYS A 23 9.10 10.87 12.74
N ARG A 24 9.66 11.83 12.00
CA ARG A 24 10.25 13.04 12.63
C ARG A 24 9.16 14.05 13.03
N SER A 25 8.08 14.10 12.26
CA SER A 25 6.87 14.90 12.54
C SER A 25 5.66 14.20 11.92
N ILE A 26 4.47 14.44 12.46
CA ILE A 26 3.23 13.86 11.94
C ILE A 26 2.60 14.85 10.96
N CYS A 27 2.32 14.41 9.73
CA CYS A 27 1.64 15.23 8.72
C CYS A 27 0.19 15.51 9.17
N THR A 28 -0.38 16.65 8.79
CA THR A 28 -1.69 17.12 9.29
C THR A 28 -2.84 16.20 8.93
N TYR A 29 -2.73 15.46 7.83
CA TYR A 29 -3.70 14.50 7.29
C TYR A 29 -3.43 13.05 7.71
N CYS A 30 -2.28 12.75 8.33
CA CYS A 30 -1.84 11.37 8.55
C CYS A 30 -2.68 10.70 9.64
N ALA A 31 -3.36 9.61 9.28
CA ALA A 31 -4.10 8.75 10.20
C ALA A 31 -3.43 7.38 10.44
N PHE A 32 -2.21 7.18 9.93
CA PHE A 32 -1.46 5.95 10.10
C PHE A 32 -1.00 5.75 11.55
N ASN A 33 -0.58 4.52 11.87
CA ASN A 33 -0.07 4.17 13.20
C ASN A 33 1.36 4.68 13.40
N THR A 34 1.52 6.00 13.51
CA THR A 34 2.81 6.67 13.49
C THR A 34 3.08 7.48 14.76
N TYR A 35 4.35 7.56 15.15
CA TYR A 35 4.79 8.20 16.38
C TYR A 35 6.02 9.07 16.10
N ALA A 36 5.97 10.31 16.59
CA ALA A 36 7.12 11.21 16.60
C ALA A 36 7.94 11.03 17.89
N ASP A 37 9.19 11.50 17.88
CA ASP A 37 10.05 11.61 19.07
C ASP A 37 10.37 10.31 19.81
N MET A 38 10.42 9.18 19.09
CA MET A 38 10.73 7.84 19.66
C MET A 38 12.06 7.24 19.17
N HIS A 39 13.07 8.06 18.90
CA HIS A 39 14.38 7.62 18.39
C HIS A 39 15.06 6.55 19.27
N ASN A 40 14.85 6.61 20.59
CA ASN A 40 15.35 5.64 21.55
C ASN A 40 14.80 4.22 21.35
N LEU A 41 13.68 4.08 20.63
CA LEU A 41 13.05 2.79 20.36
C LEU A 41 13.48 2.17 19.03
N TYR A 42 14.31 2.84 18.21
CA TYR A 42 14.64 2.34 16.87
C TYR A 42 15.32 0.98 16.95
N GLN A 43 16.46 0.87 17.64
CA GLN A 43 17.16 -0.41 17.74
C GLN A 43 16.35 -1.49 18.47
N PRO A 44 15.70 -1.23 19.62
CA PRO A 44 14.80 -2.19 20.25
C PRO A 44 13.68 -2.70 19.32
N TYR A 45 13.13 -1.83 18.47
CA TYR A 45 12.14 -2.21 17.45
C TYR A 45 12.75 -3.15 16.40
N ILE A 46 13.95 -2.88 15.91
CA ILE A 46 14.64 -3.75 14.94
C ILE A 46 14.88 -5.13 15.53
N ASP A 47 15.35 -5.20 16.78
CA ASP A 47 15.60 -6.48 17.47
C ASP A 47 14.30 -7.28 17.64
N ALA A 48 13.21 -6.60 18.01
CA ALA A 48 11.88 -7.20 18.12
C ALA A 48 11.36 -7.68 16.75
N LEU A 49 11.50 -6.89 15.69
CA LEU A 49 11.13 -7.28 14.33
C LEU A 49 11.91 -8.51 13.85
N CYS A 50 13.22 -8.58 14.10
CA CYS A 50 14.01 -9.77 13.77
C CYS A 50 13.52 -11.01 14.52
N MET A 51 13.11 -10.86 15.79
CA MET A 51 12.48 -11.95 16.54
C MET A 51 11.13 -12.35 15.95
N GLU A 52 10.31 -11.39 15.52
CA GLU A 52 9.03 -11.67 14.87
C GLU A 52 9.21 -12.46 13.56
N VAL A 53 10.15 -12.03 12.71
CA VAL A 53 10.55 -12.74 11.48
C VAL A 53 10.97 -14.18 11.80
N LYS A 54 11.81 -14.38 12.82
CA LYS A 54 12.24 -15.71 13.26
C LYS A 54 11.06 -16.59 13.66
N ILE A 55 10.16 -16.09 14.51
CA ILE A 55 9.00 -16.85 14.99
C ILE A 55 8.09 -17.26 13.82
N LEU A 56 7.84 -16.34 12.88
CA LEU A 56 7.03 -16.63 11.70
C LEU A 56 7.69 -17.69 10.81
N GLY A 57 8.98 -17.55 10.48
CA GLY A 57 9.69 -18.53 9.64
C GLY A 57 9.78 -19.91 10.28
N GLU A 58 9.96 -19.99 11.60
CA GLU A 58 9.95 -21.27 12.34
C GLU A 58 8.56 -21.90 12.45
N SER A 59 7.49 -21.09 12.37
CA SER A 59 6.11 -21.59 12.39
C SER A 59 5.69 -22.26 11.09
N ARG A 60 6.26 -21.83 9.94
CA ARG A 60 6.05 -22.42 8.61
C ARG A 60 7.34 -22.38 7.77
N PRO A 61 8.27 -23.33 7.99
CA PRO A 61 9.54 -23.38 7.26
C PRO A 61 9.34 -23.56 5.75
N GLY A 62 10.20 -22.93 4.94
CA GLY A 62 10.13 -23.00 3.48
C GLY A 62 9.08 -22.07 2.86
N THR A 63 8.49 -21.15 3.64
CA THR A 63 7.60 -20.11 3.10
C THR A 63 8.38 -19.25 2.10
N ARG A 64 7.90 -19.22 0.85
CA ARG A 64 8.45 -18.42 -0.24
C ARG A 64 7.99 -16.97 -0.13
N LEU A 65 8.89 -16.04 -0.42
CA LEU A 65 8.66 -14.61 -0.30
C LEU A 65 8.69 -13.94 -1.68
N LYS A 66 7.63 -13.22 -2.03
CA LYS A 66 7.48 -12.54 -3.33
C LYS A 66 7.96 -11.09 -3.30
N THR A 67 7.59 -10.35 -2.26
CA THR A 67 7.90 -8.92 -2.11
C THR A 67 8.20 -8.53 -0.67
N LEU A 68 9.03 -7.51 -0.51
CA LEU A 68 9.24 -6.78 0.74
C LEU A 68 8.80 -5.33 0.55
N TYR A 69 7.95 -4.83 1.43
CA TYR A 69 7.55 -3.43 1.43
C TYR A 69 7.72 -2.82 2.81
N PHE A 70 8.58 -1.82 2.89
CA PHE A 70 8.80 -1.05 4.09
C PHE A 70 7.99 0.23 4.00
N GLY A 71 6.97 0.36 4.85
CA GLY A 71 6.07 1.50 4.87
C GLY A 71 5.67 1.93 6.28
N GLY A 72 4.67 2.82 6.36
CA GLY A 72 4.03 3.20 7.61
C GLY A 72 4.28 4.65 8.00
N GLY A 73 5.22 4.86 8.92
CA GLY A 73 5.70 6.20 9.29
C GLY A 73 6.72 6.70 8.29
N THR A 74 7.99 6.56 8.62
CA THR A 74 9.09 6.96 7.75
C THR A 74 10.20 5.91 7.84
N PRO A 75 10.10 4.83 7.05
CA PRO A 75 11.14 3.81 6.96
C PRO A 75 12.54 4.36 6.63
N SER A 76 12.62 5.42 5.84
CA SER A 76 13.88 6.12 5.50
C SER A 76 14.62 6.75 6.69
N LEU A 77 14.09 6.64 7.93
CA LEU A 77 14.81 7.02 9.15
C LEU A 77 15.74 5.93 9.66
N LEU A 78 15.58 4.68 9.19
CA LEU A 78 16.44 3.57 9.61
C LEU A 78 17.80 3.63 8.92
N THR A 79 18.84 3.22 9.64
CA THR A 79 20.20 3.20 9.10
C THR A 79 20.44 1.97 8.21
N ARG A 80 21.49 2.03 7.40
CA ARG A 80 21.99 0.87 6.65
C ARG A 80 22.15 -0.37 7.52
N GLN A 81 22.80 -0.25 8.68
CA GLN A 81 23.06 -1.40 9.56
C GLN A 81 21.78 -2.03 10.08
N GLN A 82 20.76 -1.21 10.35
CA GLN A 82 19.46 -1.69 10.81
C GLN A 82 18.74 -2.48 9.71
N PHE A 83 18.79 -2.02 8.46
CA PHE A 83 18.26 -2.81 7.35
C PHE A 83 19.07 -4.09 7.11
N GLU A 84 20.40 -4.06 7.18
CA GLU A 84 21.24 -5.25 7.06
C GLU A 84 20.85 -6.32 8.11
N GLN A 85 20.52 -5.89 9.34
CA GLN A 85 20.03 -6.78 10.39
C GLN A 85 18.69 -7.42 10.05
N ILE A 86 17.72 -6.63 9.57
CA ILE A 86 16.39 -7.12 9.15
C ILE A 86 16.53 -8.12 8.00
N PHE A 87 17.27 -7.75 6.96
CA PHE A 87 17.43 -8.57 5.75
C PHE A 87 18.13 -9.88 6.08
N LYS A 88 19.14 -9.85 6.96
CA LYS A 88 19.80 -11.06 7.46
C LYS A 88 18.81 -12.00 8.15
N ALA A 89 17.88 -11.48 8.97
CA ALA A 89 16.85 -12.29 9.61
C ALA A 89 15.89 -12.90 8.57
N ILE A 90 15.45 -12.09 7.59
CA ILE A 90 14.53 -12.55 6.53
C ILE A 90 15.17 -13.65 5.69
N TYR A 91 16.37 -13.42 5.15
CA TYR A 91 17.09 -14.39 4.32
C TYR A 91 17.45 -15.68 5.06
N HIS A 92 17.54 -15.64 6.40
CA HIS A 92 17.80 -16.84 7.19
C HIS A 92 16.54 -17.70 7.39
N HIS A 93 15.36 -17.09 7.42
CA HIS A 93 14.12 -17.74 7.86
C HIS A 93 13.09 -17.96 6.74
N PHE A 94 13.25 -17.31 5.60
CA PHE A 94 12.33 -17.39 4.46
C PHE A 94 13.07 -17.79 3.18
N ASP A 95 12.36 -18.47 2.29
CA ASP A 95 12.84 -18.73 0.94
C ASP A 95 12.61 -17.47 0.08
N THR A 96 13.70 -16.83 -0.32
CA THR A 96 13.67 -15.58 -1.12
C THR A 96 14.05 -15.82 -2.58
N THR A 97 13.90 -17.05 -3.09
CA THR A 97 14.21 -17.37 -4.49
C THR A 97 13.32 -16.62 -5.49
N ASP A 98 12.10 -16.25 -5.10
CA ASP A 98 11.15 -15.47 -5.92
C ASP A 98 11.00 -14.01 -5.47
N LEU A 99 11.95 -13.50 -4.69
CA LEU A 99 11.88 -12.13 -4.19
C LEU A 99 12.19 -11.14 -5.32
N ASP A 100 11.13 -10.54 -5.86
CA ASP A 100 11.23 -9.70 -7.06
C ASP A 100 11.24 -8.20 -6.75
N GLU A 101 10.48 -7.78 -5.73
CA GLU A 101 10.33 -6.37 -5.37
C GLU A 101 10.71 -6.12 -3.90
N ILE A 102 11.55 -5.11 -3.68
CA ILE A 102 11.95 -4.63 -2.36
C ILE A 102 11.78 -3.10 -2.37
N THR A 103 10.65 -2.65 -1.82
CA THR A 103 10.22 -1.25 -1.80
C THR A 103 10.53 -0.57 -0.46
N LEU A 104 11.01 0.67 -0.53
CA LEU A 104 11.11 1.59 0.61
C LEU A 104 10.24 2.84 0.40
N GLU A 105 9.33 3.14 1.32
CA GLU A 105 8.71 4.47 1.44
C GLU A 105 9.66 5.48 2.08
N SER A 106 9.67 6.70 1.56
CA SER A 106 10.58 7.75 2.01
C SER A 106 10.03 9.16 1.83
N ASN A 107 10.57 10.10 2.62
CA ASN A 107 10.38 11.52 2.39
C ASN A 107 11.59 12.09 1.63
N PRO A 108 11.41 13.11 0.77
CA PRO A 108 12.51 13.73 0.03
C PRO A 108 13.72 14.10 0.90
N ASN A 109 13.48 14.67 2.09
CA ASN A 109 14.54 15.25 2.93
C ASN A 109 15.37 14.21 3.69
N ASP A 110 15.01 12.93 3.58
CA ASP A 110 15.79 11.83 4.15
C ASP A 110 16.77 11.23 3.12
N LEU A 111 16.65 11.59 1.83
CA LEU A 111 17.31 10.91 0.71
C LEU A 111 18.57 11.60 0.21
N THR A 112 19.67 11.42 0.93
CA THR A 112 20.99 11.81 0.41
C THR A 112 21.54 10.75 -0.56
N GLU A 113 22.35 11.16 -1.54
CA GLU A 113 22.95 10.22 -2.51
C GLU A 113 23.78 9.09 -1.86
N PRO A 114 24.60 9.32 -0.82
CA PRO A 114 25.29 8.23 -0.11
C PRO A 114 24.32 7.25 0.54
N TYR A 115 23.25 7.75 1.18
CA TYR A 115 22.24 6.90 1.81
C TYR A 115 21.49 6.06 0.77
N LEU A 116 21.13 6.64 -0.36
CA LEU A 116 20.49 5.90 -1.46
C LEU A 116 21.40 4.80 -2.03
N ARG A 117 22.71 5.03 -2.13
CA ARG A 117 23.68 3.98 -2.51
C ARG A 117 23.76 2.87 -1.47
N ASP A 118 23.71 3.23 -0.19
CA ASP A 118 23.63 2.25 0.90
C ASP A 118 22.37 1.39 0.78
N LEU A 119 21.20 1.99 0.52
CA LEU A 119 19.94 1.26 0.32
C LEU A 119 20.01 0.28 -0.86
N ARG A 120 20.59 0.70 -2.00
CA ARG A 120 20.82 -0.20 -3.15
C ARG A 120 21.73 -1.36 -2.80
N THR A 121 22.76 -1.12 -1.98
CA THR A 121 23.70 -2.16 -1.53
C THR A 121 23.02 -3.19 -0.62
N VAL A 122 22.06 -2.75 0.21
CA VAL A 122 21.28 -3.65 1.07
C VAL A 122 20.31 -4.53 0.27
N GLY A 123 19.75 -3.99 -0.83
CA GLY A 123 18.93 -4.76 -1.76
C GLY A 123 17.67 -4.06 -2.26
N PHE A 124 17.31 -2.89 -1.72
CA PHE A 124 16.14 -2.13 -2.17
C PHE A 124 16.20 -1.84 -3.66
N ASN A 125 15.19 -2.24 -4.43
CA ASN A 125 15.16 -2.09 -5.89
C ASN A 125 14.03 -1.18 -6.39
N ARG A 126 13.12 -0.78 -5.49
CA ARG A 126 12.06 0.21 -5.71
C ARG A 126 12.04 1.23 -4.56
N ILE A 127 11.75 2.49 -4.87
CA ILE A 127 11.59 3.55 -3.86
C ILE A 127 10.32 4.35 -4.14
N SER A 128 9.56 4.63 -3.08
CA SER A 128 8.35 5.44 -3.09
C SER A 128 8.64 6.75 -2.38
N ILE A 129 8.55 7.87 -3.09
CA ILE A 129 8.89 9.20 -2.57
C ILE A 129 7.61 10.00 -2.38
N GLY A 130 7.34 10.37 -1.13
CA GLY A 130 6.18 11.19 -0.76
C GLY A 130 6.32 12.66 -1.17
N VAL A 131 6.09 12.98 -2.44
CA VAL A 131 6.17 14.34 -2.99
C VAL A 131 4.96 15.17 -2.59
N GLN A 132 3.77 14.56 -2.67
CA GLN A 132 2.45 15.10 -2.35
C GLN A 132 1.96 16.22 -3.26
N SER A 133 2.75 17.28 -3.45
CA SER A 133 2.40 18.41 -4.31
C SER A 133 3.65 19.18 -4.77
N ALA A 134 3.53 19.90 -5.89
CA ALA A 134 4.52 20.89 -6.32
C ALA A 134 4.19 22.32 -5.85
N ASN A 135 3.08 22.50 -5.14
CA ASN A 135 2.61 23.77 -4.60
C ASN A 135 2.99 23.92 -3.12
N GLN A 136 3.66 25.03 -2.76
CA GLN A 136 4.12 25.25 -1.39
C GLN A 136 2.97 25.38 -0.38
N GLY A 137 1.87 26.04 -0.74
CA GLY A 137 0.73 26.21 0.16
C GLY A 137 0.05 24.88 0.49
N GLU A 138 -0.02 23.96 -0.48
CA GLU A 138 -0.51 22.59 -0.26
C GLU A 138 0.45 21.80 0.64
N LEU A 139 1.77 21.90 0.42
CA LEU A 139 2.77 21.25 1.28
C LEU A 139 2.71 21.77 2.73
N ASP A 140 2.52 23.07 2.92
CA ASP A 140 2.34 23.70 4.23
C ASP A 140 1.05 23.21 4.90
N LEU A 141 -0.06 23.13 4.15
CA LEU A 141 -1.32 22.57 4.63
C LEU A 141 -1.15 21.14 5.12
N TYR A 142 -0.38 20.33 4.38
CA TYR A 142 -0.06 18.94 4.68
C TYR A 142 0.92 18.78 5.86
N GLY A 143 1.57 19.85 6.30
CA GLY A 143 2.63 19.81 7.32
C GLY A 143 3.89 19.09 6.83
N ARG A 144 4.17 19.17 5.52
CA ARG A 144 5.39 18.61 4.93
C ARG A 144 6.59 19.47 5.33
N ARG A 145 7.71 18.81 5.59
CA ARG A 145 8.98 19.46 5.94
C ARG A 145 9.85 19.78 4.73
N HIS A 146 9.34 19.44 3.54
CA HIS A 146 10.05 19.55 2.28
C HIS A 146 9.38 20.55 1.35
N ASP A 147 10.17 21.16 0.47
CA ASP A 147 9.66 21.87 -0.70
C ASP A 147 9.82 21.05 -2.00
N PHE A 148 9.25 21.53 -3.10
CA PHE A 148 9.34 20.79 -4.35
C PHE A 148 10.77 20.70 -4.91
N ALA A 149 11.65 21.66 -4.62
CA ALA A 149 13.04 21.58 -5.09
C ALA A 149 13.80 20.44 -4.39
N GLU A 150 13.56 20.23 -3.10
CA GLU A 150 14.06 19.06 -2.37
C GLU A 150 13.50 17.75 -2.94
N ALA A 151 12.23 17.73 -3.38
CA ALA A 151 11.65 16.59 -4.09
C ALA A 151 12.40 16.29 -5.41
N ILE A 152 12.67 17.31 -6.24
CA ILE A 152 13.46 17.17 -7.48
C ILE A 152 14.82 16.54 -7.17
N HIS A 153 15.58 17.13 -6.25
CA HIS A 153 16.91 16.63 -5.89
C HIS A 153 16.87 15.18 -5.39
N SER A 154 15.83 14.81 -4.64
CA SER A 154 15.68 13.44 -4.12
C SER A 154 15.47 12.42 -5.23
N VAL A 155 14.71 12.77 -6.28
CA VAL A 155 14.50 11.91 -7.45
C VAL A 155 15.79 11.79 -8.26
N GLU A 156 16.49 12.89 -8.51
CA GLU A 156 17.78 12.90 -9.21
C GLU A 156 18.85 12.08 -8.47
N ALA A 157 18.90 12.21 -7.14
CA ALA A 157 19.79 11.42 -6.30
C ALA A 157 19.44 9.93 -6.35
N ALA A 158 18.15 9.57 -6.30
CA ALA A 158 17.71 8.18 -6.39
C ALA A 158 18.07 7.56 -7.74
N ARG A 159 17.89 8.31 -8.84
CA ARG A 159 18.34 7.91 -10.18
C ARG A 159 19.86 7.71 -10.22
N SER A 160 20.62 8.66 -9.71
CA SER A 160 22.09 8.61 -9.67
C SER A 160 22.63 7.47 -8.82
N ALA A 161 21.92 7.07 -7.77
CA ALA A 161 22.24 5.90 -6.96
C ALA A 161 21.89 4.57 -7.66
N GLY A 162 21.14 4.59 -8.77
CA GLY A 162 20.81 3.41 -9.57
C GLY A 162 19.44 2.80 -9.25
N PHE A 163 18.48 3.56 -8.72
CA PHE A 163 17.08 3.13 -8.66
C PHE A 163 16.42 3.27 -10.05
N ALA A 164 16.03 2.12 -10.60
CA ALA A 164 15.34 2.02 -11.89
C ALA A 164 13.82 1.96 -11.78
N ASN A 165 13.27 1.90 -10.56
CA ASN A 165 11.84 1.95 -10.28
C ASN A 165 11.59 2.98 -9.16
N ILE A 166 11.20 4.19 -9.55
CA ILE A 166 10.88 5.30 -8.65
C ILE A 166 9.40 5.62 -8.78
N ASN A 167 8.69 5.53 -7.66
CA ASN A 167 7.34 6.03 -7.50
C ASN A 167 7.32 7.41 -6.86
N LEU A 168 6.40 8.28 -7.32
CA LEU A 168 6.04 9.52 -6.63
C LEU A 168 4.60 9.41 -6.10
N ASP A 169 4.44 9.57 -4.78
CA ASP A 169 3.12 9.67 -4.16
C ASP A 169 2.63 11.14 -4.21
N LEU A 170 1.40 11.34 -4.67
CA LEU A 170 0.74 12.65 -4.77
C LEU A 170 -0.64 12.64 -4.11
N ILE A 171 -1.07 13.82 -3.67
CA ILE A 171 -2.37 14.02 -3.03
C ILE A 171 -3.18 15.03 -3.84
N TYR A 172 -4.41 14.65 -4.17
CA TYR A 172 -5.41 15.53 -4.79
C TYR A 172 -6.69 15.59 -3.94
N GLY A 173 -7.60 16.50 -4.26
CA GLY A 173 -8.87 16.68 -3.52
C GLY A 173 -8.70 17.34 -2.15
N ALA A 174 -7.62 18.08 -1.90
CA ALA A 174 -7.42 18.75 -0.62
C ALA A 174 -8.27 20.03 -0.47
N PRO A 175 -8.60 20.47 0.77
CA PRO A 175 -9.26 21.75 1.00
C PRO A 175 -8.56 22.90 0.26
N ASP A 176 -9.36 23.72 -0.43
CA ASP A 176 -8.91 24.85 -1.27
C ASP A 176 -8.00 24.49 -2.46
N GLN A 177 -7.67 23.21 -2.69
CA GLN A 177 -6.85 22.80 -3.84
C GLN A 177 -7.61 23.08 -5.14
N GLN A 178 -6.92 23.69 -6.10
CA GLN A 178 -7.54 24.12 -7.35
C GLN A 178 -7.05 23.24 -8.49
N LEU A 179 -7.92 23.00 -9.49
CA LEU A 179 -7.55 22.23 -10.68
C LEU A 179 -6.29 22.76 -11.37
N VAL A 180 -6.07 24.08 -11.36
CA VAL A 180 -4.87 24.72 -11.94
C VAL A 180 -3.58 24.39 -11.18
N THR A 181 -3.62 24.30 -9.84
CA THR A 181 -2.44 23.94 -9.04
C THR A 181 -2.15 22.46 -9.14
N TRP A 182 -3.20 21.64 -9.31
CA TRP A 182 -3.08 20.23 -9.63
C TRP A 182 -2.46 19.96 -11.00
N ASP A 183 -2.95 20.60 -12.08
CA ASP A 183 -2.36 20.55 -13.43
C ASP A 183 -0.87 20.92 -13.39
N THR A 184 -0.55 22.02 -12.69
CA THR A 184 0.84 22.46 -12.49
C THR A 184 1.67 21.39 -11.79
N THR A 185 1.13 20.77 -10.74
CA THR A 185 1.82 19.68 -10.03
C THR A 185 2.10 18.51 -10.95
N LEU A 186 1.09 18.01 -11.67
CA LEU A 186 1.23 16.89 -12.60
C LEU A 186 2.30 17.15 -13.68
N ARG A 187 2.27 18.33 -14.30
CA ARG A 187 3.26 18.71 -15.33
C ARG A 187 4.68 18.73 -14.76
N ARG A 188 4.87 19.32 -13.58
CA ARG A 188 6.20 19.41 -12.95
C ARG A 188 6.74 18.05 -12.51
N VAL A 189 5.90 17.14 -12.02
CA VAL A 189 6.38 15.80 -11.66
C VAL A 189 6.67 14.93 -12.89
N LEU A 190 5.96 15.16 -14.01
CA LEU A 190 6.22 14.49 -15.27
C LEU A 190 7.61 14.83 -15.84
N GLU A 191 8.09 16.06 -15.61
CA GLU A 191 9.46 16.46 -15.96
C GLU A 191 10.54 15.61 -15.25
N LEU A 192 10.21 15.04 -14.08
CA LEU A 192 11.09 14.14 -13.33
C LEU A 192 11.13 12.72 -13.91
N ASN A 193 10.24 12.41 -14.86
CA ASN A 193 10.16 11.14 -15.57
C ASN A 193 10.21 9.91 -14.62
N PRO A 194 9.35 9.83 -13.59
CA PRO A 194 9.32 8.68 -12.69
C PRO A 194 8.84 7.42 -13.41
N ASP A 195 8.93 6.26 -12.76
CA ASP A 195 8.47 5.00 -13.35
C ASP A 195 7.02 4.69 -12.99
N HIS A 196 6.55 5.30 -11.90
CA HIS A 196 5.27 5.01 -11.28
C HIS A 196 4.75 6.26 -10.54
N PHE A 197 3.43 6.35 -10.44
CA PHE A 197 2.72 7.35 -9.63
C PHE A 197 1.68 6.65 -8.77
N SER A 198 1.59 7.05 -7.51
CA SER A 198 0.42 6.77 -6.67
C SER A 198 -0.31 8.08 -6.41
N LEU A 199 -1.59 8.17 -6.77
CA LEU A 199 -2.41 9.36 -6.54
C LEU A 199 -3.51 9.04 -5.54
N TYR A 200 -3.50 9.75 -4.43
CA TYR A 200 -4.46 9.56 -3.34
C TYR A 200 -5.44 10.73 -3.29
N ASN A 201 -6.73 10.43 -3.34
CA ASN A 201 -7.74 11.41 -2.95
C ASN A 201 -7.63 11.66 -1.46
N LEU A 202 -7.56 12.92 -1.04
CA LEU A 202 -7.46 13.28 0.36
C LEU A 202 -8.78 12.99 1.07
N GLU A 203 -8.78 11.95 1.89
CA GLU A 203 -9.90 11.66 2.78
C GLU A 203 -9.68 12.25 4.18
N LEU A 204 -10.70 12.95 4.70
CA LEU A 204 -10.72 13.42 6.08
C LEU A 204 -10.90 12.26 7.05
N LYS A 205 -9.80 11.81 7.66
CA LYS A 205 -9.82 10.77 8.69
C LYS A 205 -9.99 11.38 10.08
N GLY A 206 -10.82 10.74 10.91
CA GLY A 206 -11.09 11.21 12.28
C GLY A 206 -9.83 11.32 13.13
N GLY A 207 -9.73 12.40 13.92
CA GLY A 207 -8.64 12.62 14.88
C GLY A 207 -7.39 13.32 14.32
N THR A 208 -7.29 13.49 13.00
CA THR A 208 -6.20 14.23 12.35
C THR A 208 -6.32 15.75 12.59
N ASP A 209 -5.23 16.49 12.44
CA ASP A 209 -5.25 17.96 12.57
C ASP A 209 -6.11 18.59 11.48
N LEU A 210 -5.98 18.09 10.24
CA LEU A 210 -6.71 18.62 9.09
C LEU A 210 -8.22 18.47 9.26
N THR A 211 -8.69 17.28 9.68
CA THR A 211 -10.11 17.05 9.96
C THR A 211 -10.65 18.00 11.04
N LYS A 212 -9.89 18.23 12.12
CA LYS A 212 -10.30 19.17 13.19
C LYS A 212 -10.44 20.59 12.68
N ARG A 213 -9.56 21.02 11.76
CA ARG A 213 -9.61 22.36 11.16
C ARG A 213 -10.83 22.51 10.25
N VAL A 214 -11.18 21.48 9.49
CA VAL A 214 -12.41 21.47 8.66
C VAL A 214 -13.67 21.47 9.55
N GLU A 215 -13.73 20.59 10.56
CA GLU A 215 -14.85 20.52 11.51
C GLU A 215 -15.06 21.83 12.29
N ALA A 216 -13.97 22.56 12.58
CA ALA A 216 -14.02 23.87 13.24
C ALA A 216 -14.42 25.03 12.28
N GLY A 217 -14.53 24.77 10.97
CA GLY A 217 -14.83 25.79 9.96
C GLY A 217 -13.64 26.66 9.58
N ASN A 218 -12.41 26.27 9.95
CA ASN A 218 -11.18 26.98 9.60
C ASN A 218 -10.69 26.68 8.17
N LEU A 219 -11.17 25.58 7.58
CA LEU A 219 -10.94 25.14 6.22
C LEU A 219 -12.26 24.63 5.62
N PRO A 220 -12.47 24.73 4.31
CA PRO A 220 -13.62 24.10 3.69
C PRO A 220 -13.49 22.57 3.70
N SER A 221 -14.63 21.89 3.56
CA SER A 221 -14.61 20.47 3.22
C SER A 221 -14.05 20.28 1.80
N PRO A 222 -13.36 19.15 1.52
CA PRO A 222 -13.09 18.70 0.17
C PRO A 222 -14.34 18.72 -0.71
N ASP A 223 -14.15 19.08 -1.98
CA ASP A 223 -15.21 19.11 -3.00
C ASP A 223 -15.05 17.89 -3.90
N ASP A 224 -16.08 17.03 -3.93
CA ASP A 224 -16.07 15.78 -4.68
C ASP A 224 -16.07 16.02 -6.20
N ASP A 225 -16.71 17.08 -6.69
CA ASP A 225 -16.76 17.41 -8.12
C ASP A 225 -15.38 17.86 -8.60
N ILE A 226 -14.71 18.73 -7.82
CA ILE A 226 -13.33 19.14 -8.11
C ILE A 226 -12.37 17.96 -8.03
N SER A 227 -12.57 17.04 -7.07
CA SER A 227 -11.74 15.84 -6.94
C SER A 227 -11.91 14.92 -8.15
N ALA A 228 -13.12 14.81 -8.69
CA ALA A 228 -13.39 14.05 -9.91
C ALA A 228 -12.69 14.68 -11.13
N ASP A 229 -12.80 16.01 -11.31
CA ASP A 229 -12.09 16.73 -12.37
C ASP A 229 -10.56 16.54 -12.28
N MET A 230 -10.01 16.55 -11.07
CA MET A 230 -8.58 16.30 -10.83
C MET A 230 -8.15 14.88 -11.22
N TYR A 231 -8.98 13.89 -10.91
CA TYR A 231 -8.73 12.49 -11.25
C TYR A 231 -8.77 12.25 -12.76
N ASP A 232 -9.76 12.82 -13.46
CA ASP A 232 -9.86 12.73 -14.92
C ASP A 232 -8.68 13.42 -15.61
N LEU A 233 -8.31 14.63 -15.15
CA LEU A 233 -7.14 15.34 -15.66
C LEU A 233 -5.86 14.51 -15.49
N ALA A 234 -5.67 13.90 -14.31
CA ALA A 234 -4.52 13.06 -14.07
C ALA A 234 -4.52 11.82 -14.99
N THR A 235 -5.67 11.18 -15.15
CA THR A 235 -5.84 10.00 -16.00
C THR A 235 -5.48 10.32 -17.45
N GLU A 236 -6.01 11.42 -18.00
CA GLU A 236 -5.72 11.85 -19.36
C GLU A 236 -4.24 12.21 -19.53
N LEU A 237 -3.72 13.09 -18.67
CA LEU A 237 -2.37 13.63 -18.81
C LEU A 237 -1.31 12.56 -18.62
N LEU A 238 -1.43 11.69 -17.61
CA LEU A 238 -0.51 10.58 -17.40
C LEU A 238 -0.58 9.56 -18.54
N GLY A 239 -1.77 9.26 -19.05
CA GLY A 239 -1.97 8.39 -20.21
C GLY A 239 -1.27 8.91 -21.47
N GLN A 240 -1.37 10.22 -21.74
CA GLN A 240 -0.66 10.87 -22.86
C GLN A 240 0.87 10.76 -22.75
N HIS A 241 1.40 10.61 -21.54
CA HIS A 241 2.84 10.45 -21.27
C HIS A 241 3.27 8.97 -21.13
N GLY A 242 2.39 8.03 -21.48
CA GLY A 242 2.70 6.60 -21.53
C GLY A 242 2.65 5.88 -20.18
N TYR A 243 1.98 6.46 -19.19
CA TYR A 243 1.69 5.80 -17.93
C TYR A 243 0.31 5.14 -17.99
N ASP A 244 0.29 3.84 -17.75
CA ASP A 244 -0.92 3.04 -17.72
C ASP A 244 -1.51 2.98 -16.31
N GLN A 245 -2.81 3.22 -16.20
CA GLN A 245 -3.56 3.10 -14.95
C GLN A 245 -3.96 1.65 -14.72
N TYR A 246 -3.14 0.91 -13.99
CA TYR A 246 -3.36 -0.53 -13.81
C TYR A 246 -4.33 -0.84 -12.66
N GLU A 247 -4.46 0.06 -11.69
CA GLU A 247 -5.49 0.02 -10.64
C GLU A 247 -5.94 1.44 -10.25
N ILE A 248 -7.03 1.57 -9.48
CA ILE A 248 -7.75 2.84 -9.21
C ILE A 248 -6.84 4.02 -8.84
N SER A 249 -5.80 3.82 -8.06
CA SER A 249 -4.96 4.87 -7.45
C SER A 249 -3.51 4.88 -7.95
N ASN A 250 -3.13 4.05 -8.93
CA ASN A 250 -1.75 3.85 -9.33
C ASN A 250 -1.59 3.76 -10.85
N TRP A 251 -0.57 4.46 -11.34
CA TRP A 251 -0.18 4.52 -12.74
C TRP A 251 1.27 4.10 -12.87
N SER A 252 1.63 3.42 -13.95
CA SER A 252 3.01 2.98 -14.15
C SER A 252 3.39 2.92 -15.62
N LYS A 253 4.68 3.04 -15.91
CA LYS A 253 5.21 2.61 -17.20
C LYS A 253 5.06 1.08 -17.34
N PRO A 254 5.02 0.53 -18.56
CA PRO A 254 4.92 -0.91 -18.76
C PRO A 254 5.99 -1.69 -17.98
N GLY A 255 5.57 -2.69 -17.20
CA GLY A 255 6.45 -3.53 -16.38
C GLY A 255 6.98 -2.86 -15.12
N ARG A 256 6.38 -1.75 -14.69
CA ARG A 256 6.74 -1.00 -13.47
C ARG A 256 5.62 -0.96 -12.44
N GLN A 257 4.59 -1.78 -12.59
CA GLN A 257 3.55 -1.96 -11.58
C GLN A 257 4.17 -2.34 -10.24
N SER A 258 3.55 -1.91 -9.14
CA SER A 258 3.93 -2.37 -7.80
C SER A 258 3.47 -3.82 -7.62
N GLU A 259 4.42 -4.77 -7.64
CA GLU A 259 4.13 -6.20 -7.42
C GLU A 259 3.58 -6.42 -6.01
N HIS A 260 4.01 -5.61 -5.05
CA HIS A 260 3.48 -5.65 -3.69
C HIS A 260 1.99 -5.25 -3.67
N ASN A 261 1.60 -4.20 -4.39
CA ASN A 261 0.20 -3.78 -4.47
C ASN A 261 -0.66 -4.85 -5.18
N LEU A 262 -0.16 -5.41 -6.29
CA LEU A 262 -0.86 -6.46 -7.03
C LEU A 262 -1.12 -7.71 -6.18
N GLN A 263 -0.22 -8.06 -5.24
CA GLN A 263 -0.48 -9.14 -4.29
C GLN A 263 -1.78 -8.89 -3.48
N TYR A 264 -1.98 -7.68 -2.96
CA TYR A 264 -3.20 -7.35 -2.21
C TYR A 264 -4.43 -7.35 -3.10
N TRP A 265 -4.32 -6.75 -4.29
CA TRP A 265 -5.46 -6.58 -5.18
C TRP A 265 -5.94 -7.90 -5.78
N ARG A 266 -5.05 -8.88 -5.91
CA ARG A 266 -5.38 -10.28 -6.25
C ARG A 266 -5.89 -11.09 -5.05
N ASN A 267 -6.03 -10.46 -3.88
CA ASN A 267 -6.41 -11.08 -2.61
C ASN A 267 -5.55 -12.33 -2.30
N LEU A 268 -4.23 -12.19 -2.47
CA LEU A 268 -3.22 -13.22 -2.19
C LEU A 268 -2.59 -12.99 -0.80
N PRO A 269 -1.94 -14.00 -0.21
CA PRO A 269 -1.42 -13.91 1.15
C PRO A 269 -0.33 -12.85 1.33
N TYR A 270 -0.37 -12.18 2.48
CA TYR A 270 0.67 -11.27 2.94
C TYR A 270 0.81 -11.31 4.47
N LEU A 271 2.05 -11.19 4.95
CA LEU A 271 2.37 -11.06 6.36
C LEU A 271 2.65 -9.59 6.68
N GLY A 272 1.85 -9.04 7.59
CA GLY A 272 2.14 -7.75 8.22
C GLY A 272 2.96 -7.93 9.48
N LEU A 273 4.08 -7.22 9.56
CA LEU A 273 4.99 -7.22 10.70
C LEU A 273 5.20 -5.79 11.22
N GLY A 274 5.49 -5.68 12.53
CA GLY A 274 5.69 -4.39 13.18
C GLY A 274 4.41 -3.73 13.72
N PRO A 275 4.55 -2.69 14.57
CA PRO A 275 3.44 -2.13 15.34
C PRO A 275 2.28 -1.64 14.46
N GLY A 276 1.07 -2.17 14.70
CA GLY A 276 -0.14 -1.78 13.97
C GLY A 276 -0.25 -2.33 12.55
N ALA A 277 0.67 -3.21 12.12
CA ALA A 277 0.55 -3.89 10.83
C ALA A 277 -0.68 -4.82 10.79
N HIS A 278 -1.20 -5.02 9.59
CA HIS A 278 -2.27 -5.96 9.28
C HIS A 278 -1.71 -7.07 8.40
N GLY A 279 -2.22 -8.29 8.54
CA GLY A 279 -1.83 -9.42 7.70
C GLY A 279 -3.02 -10.30 7.34
N PHE A 280 -2.91 -11.00 6.22
CA PHE A 280 -3.85 -12.03 5.78
C PHE A 280 -3.07 -13.22 5.22
N ALA A 281 -3.08 -14.33 5.94
CA ALA A 281 -2.45 -15.56 5.49
C ALA A 281 -3.13 -16.77 6.14
N ASN A 282 -3.13 -17.92 5.46
CA ASN A 282 -3.73 -19.15 5.98
C ASN A 282 -5.21 -18.98 6.40
N ALA A 283 -6.00 -18.23 5.61
CA ALA A 283 -7.38 -17.84 5.91
C ALA A 283 -7.57 -17.13 7.26
N ILE A 284 -6.51 -16.48 7.77
CA ILE A 284 -6.54 -15.70 9.00
C ILE A 284 -6.18 -14.26 8.68
N ARG A 285 -7.10 -13.35 8.98
CA ARG A 285 -6.84 -11.91 9.01
C ARG A 285 -6.48 -11.49 10.41
N TYR A 286 -5.36 -10.81 10.58
CA TYR A 286 -4.85 -10.43 11.89
C TYR A 286 -4.31 -9.00 11.92
N THR A 287 -4.15 -8.48 13.14
CA THR A 287 -3.56 -7.17 13.42
C THR A 287 -2.49 -7.29 14.49
N VAL A 288 -1.41 -6.53 14.37
CA VAL A 288 -0.34 -6.41 15.35
C VAL A 288 -0.67 -5.31 16.37
N VAL A 289 -0.17 -5.43 17.60
CA VAL A 289 -0.32 -4.36 18.62
C VAL A 289 0.21 -3.02 18.11
N ARG A 290 -0.51 -1.93 18.42
CA ARG A 290 -0.24 -0.60 17.84
C ARG A 290 0.97 0.13 18.44
N LEU A 291 1.15 0.08 19.75
CA LEU A 291 2.17 0.87 20.45
C LEU A 291 3.57 0.23 20.30
N PRO A 292 4.60 0.96 19.83
CA PRO A 292 5.94 0.41 19.63
C PRO A 292 6.54 -0.24 20.88
N GLN A 293 6.42 0.41 22.04
CA GLN A 293 6.92 -0.17 23.30
C GLN A 293 6.25 -1.51 23.62
N ARG A 294 4.92 -1.59 23.48
CA ARG A 294 4.15 -2.82 23.75
C ARG A 294 4.51 -3.94 22.77
N TYR A 295 4.81 -3.58 21.52
CA TYR A 295 5.29 -4.52 20.51
C TYR A 295 6.65 -5.11 20.92
N ILE A 296 7.60 -4.25 21.30
CA ILE A 296 8.92 -4.65 21.78
C ILE A 296 8.79 -5.59 22.98
N ASP A 297 8.03 -5.20 24.01
CA ASP A 297 7.86 -5.97 25.23
C ASP A 297 7.32 -7.39 24.96
N ARG A 298 6.36 -7.53 24.02
CA ARG A 298 5.78 -8.82 23.65
C ARG A 298 6.78 -9.76 22.95
N LEU A 299 7.77 -9.21 22.26
CA LEU A 299 8.76 -9.98 21.51
C LEU A 299 10.06 -10.23 22.28
N GLN A 300 10.28 -9.57 23.42
CA GLN A 300 11.44 -9.82 24.29
C GLN A 300 11.36 -11.14 25.07
N SER A 301 10.16 -11.68 25.30
CA SER A 301 9.96 -12.91 26.07
C SER A 301 8.89 -13.80 25.43
N PRO A 302 9.14 -14.32 24.22
CA PRO A 302 8.16 -15.16 23.55
C PRO A 302 7.92 -16.44 24.37
N ALA A 303 6.64 -16.73 24.65
CA ALA A 303 6.24 -18.07 25.06
C ALA A 303 6.50 -19.10 23.93
N LYS A 304 6.27 -20.40 24.21
CA LYS A 304 6.48 -21.51 23.26
C LYS A 304 5.78 -21.29 21.90
N ARG A 305 6.22 -22.06 20.89
CA ARG A 305 5.81 -22.11 19.47
C ARG A 305 4.39 -21.58 19.19
N TYR A 306 4.28 -20.68 18.22
CA TYR A 306 3.03 -20.11 17.73
C TYR A 306 2.59 -20.81 16.44
N GLU A 307 1.28 -20.91 16.21
CA GLU A 307 0.72 -21.38 14.95
C GLU A 307 0.83 -20.27 13.89
N TYR A 308 1.14 -20.63 12.65
CA TYR A 308 1.20 -19.66 11.55
C TYR A 308 -0.20 -19.10 11.23
N PRO A 309 -0.39 -17.77 11.06
CA PRO A 309 0.63 -16.70 11.01
C PRO A 309 0.75 -15.87 12.30
N HIS A 310 0.46 -16.45 13.47
CA HIS A 310 0.47 -15.74 14.75
C HIS A 310 1.86 -15.53 15.33
N THR A 311 1.99 -14.46 16.11
CA THR A 311 3.19 -14.07 16.84
C THR A 311 2.80 -13.57 18.24
N PRO A 312 3.74 -13.42 19.20
CA PRO A 312 3.45 -12.75 20.48
C PRO A 312 2.85 -11.34 20.31
N ALA A 313 3.19 -10.67 19.20
CA ALA A 313 2.73 -9.32 18.89
C ALA A 313 1.32 -9.28 18.28
N THR A 314 0.74 -10.41 17.90
CA THR A 314 -0.64 -10.48 17.39
C THR A 314 -1.63 -9.96 18.45
N ALA A 315 -2.43 -8.97 18.07
CA ALA A 315 -3.40 -8.32 18.94
C ALA A 315 -4.81 -8.89 18.75
N LYS A 316 -5.20 -9.12 17.50
CA LYS A 316 -6.49 -9.68 17.09
C LYS A 316 -6.27 -10.56 15.87
N ALA A 317 -7.07 -11.61 15.75
CA ALA A 317 -7.09 -12.49 14.59
C ALA A 317 -8.51 -13.04 14.40
N VAL A 318 -8.93 -13.17 13.16
CA VAL A 318 -10.24 -13.67 12.77
C VAL A 318 -10.05 -14.64 11.60
N LYS A 319 -10.70 -15.80 11.68
CA LYS A 319 -10.76 -16.73 10.57
C LYS A 319 -11.71 -16.16 9.51
N VAL A 320 -11.22 -16.08 8.28
CA VAL A 320 -12.01 -15.70 7.10
C VAL A 320 -12.75 -16.94 6.62
N ASP A 321 -14.07 -16.84 6.49
CA ASP A 321 -14.88 -17.90 5.91
C ASP A 321 -14.98 -17.75 4.39
N TYR A 322 -15.60 -18.74 3.72
CA TYR A 322 -15.67 -18.80 2.27
C TYR A 322 -16.41 -17.59 1.65
N GLU A 323 -17.52 -17.16 2.25
CA GLU A 323 -18.32 -16.02 1.76
C GLU A 323 -17.55 -14.70 1.93
N THR A 324 -16.88 -14.52 3.07
CA THR A 324 -16.01 -13.36 3.30
C THR A 324 -14.85 -13.34 2.32
N ASP A 325 -14.20 -14.48 2.07
CA ASP A 325 -13.10 -14.58 1.11
C ASP A 325 -13.54 -14.27 -0.32
N MET A 326 -14.73 -14.73 -0.71
CA MET A 326 -15.35 -14.42 -1.99
C MET A 326 -15.59 -12.92 -2.15
N SER A 327 -16.25 -12.32 -1.16
CA SER A 327 -16.57 -10.89 -1.14
C SER A 327 -15.31 -10.01 -1.15
N GLU A 328 -14.30 -10.36 -0.34
CA GLU A 328 -13.01 -9.66 -0.31
C GLU A 328 -12.26 -9.83 -1.64
N THR A 329 -12.33 -11.00 -2.28
CA THR A 329 -11.73 -11.22 -3.61
C THR A 329 -12.35 -10.32 -4.67
N ILE A 330 -13.68 -10.17 -4.68
CA ILE A 330 -14.37 -9.28 -5.61
C ILE A 330 -13.99 -7.83 -5.33
N MET A 331 -14.07 -7.40 -4.07
CA MET A 331 -13.73 -6.05 -3.62
C MET A 331 -12.32 -5.64 -4.02
N MET A 332 -11.33 -6.51 -3.77
CA MET A 332 -9.93 -6.24 -4.11
C MET A 332 -9.70 -6.28 -5.63
N SER A 333 -10.26 -7.27 -6.32
CA SER A 333 -10.01 -7.45 -7.76
C SER A 333 -10.67 -6.36 -8.62
N MET A 334 -11.81 -5.82 -8.20
CA MET A 334 -12.46 -4.70 -8.89
C MET A 334 -11.62 -3.40 -8.88
N ARG A 335 -10.63 -3.28 -7.98
CA ARG A 335 -9.68 -2.16 -8.03
C ARG A 335 -8.75 -2.23 -9.24
N MET A 336 -8.49 -3.43 -9.77
CA MET A 336 -7.61 -3.63 -10.92
C MET A 336 -8.37 -3.35 -12.21
N LEU A 337 -7.96 -2.33 -12.96
CA LEU A 337 -8.75 -1.84 -14.10
C LEU A 337 -8.60 -2.73 -15.35
N HIS A 338 -7.44 -3.39 -15.48
CA HIS A 338 -7.17 -4.33 -16.58
C HIS A 338 -7.39 -5.79 -16.19
N GLU A 339 -7.13 -6.19 -14.95
CA GLU A 339 -7.41 -7.58 -14.56
C GLU A 339 -8.89 -7.77 -14.26
N GLY A 340 -9.49 -6.78 -13.60
CA GLY A 340 -10.83 -6.90 -13.03
C GLY A 340 -10.95 -8.15 -12.16
N VAL A 341 -12.18 -8.64 -12.02
CA VAL A 341 -12.43 -9.98 -11.52
C VAL A 341 -12.28 -10.96 -12.68
N ASN A 342 -11.14 -11.65 -12.75
CA ASN A 342 -10.91 -12.70 -13.74
C ASN A 342 -11.83 -13.91 -13.46
N ARG A 343 -12.67 -14.26 -14.44
CA ARG A 343 -13.72 -15.27 -14.29
C ARG A 343 -13.16 -16.67 -14.04
N GLN A 344 -12.08 -17.04 -14.75
CA GLN A 344 -11.46 -18.35 -14.60
C GLN A 344 -10.82 -18.51 -13.21
N ASN A 345 -10.04 -17.52 -12.77
CA ASN A 345 -9.43 -17.54 -11.44
C ASN A 345 -10.49 -17.59 -10.34
N PHE A 346 -11.57 -16.81 -10.49
CA PHE A 346 -12.69 -16.81 -9.55
C PHE A 346 -13.37 -18.19 -9.48
N GLN A 347 -13.68 -18.80 -10.62
CA GLN A 347 -14.24 -20.15 -10.67
C GLN A 347 -13.29 -21.20 -10.10
N SER A 348 -11.99 -21.12 -10.39
CA SER A 348 -11.01 -22.04 -9.80
C SER A 348 -10.93 -21.90 -8.27
N ARG A 349 -11.06 -20.68 -7.75
CA ARG A 349 -10.99 -20.38 -6.31
C ARG A 349 -12.27 -20.80 -5.56
N PHE A 350 -13.44 -20.55 -6.15
CA PHE A 350 -14.72 -20.68 -5.45
C PHE A 350 -15.63 -21.79 -5.98
N GLY A 351 -15.32 -22.37 -7.15
CA GLY A 351 -16.13 -23.41 -7.78
C GLY A 351 -17.38 -22.92 -8.50
N VAL A 352 -17.63 -21.60 -8.53
CA VAL A 352 -18.79 -20.97 -9.16
C VAL A 352 -18.36 -19.92 -10.18
N ASP A 353 -19.13 -19.72 -11.25
CA ASP A 353 -18.92 -18.60 -12.17
C ASP A 353 -19.50 -17.33 -11.52
N ILE A 354 -18.73 -16.24 -11.56
CA ILE A 354 -19.13 -14.97 -10.93
C ILE A 354 -20.34 -14.34 -11.62
N VAL A 355 -20.50 -14.48 -12.94
CA VAL A 355 -21.62 -13.91 -13.69
C VAL A 355 -22.92 -14.63 -13.30
N ASP A 356 -22.87 -15.95 -13.19
CA ASP A 356 -24.03 -16.72 -12.75
C ASP A 356 -24.39 -16.44 -11.28
N HIS A 357 -23.38 -16.38 -10.40
CA HIS A 357 -23.59 -16.23 -8.96
C HIS A 357 -24.08 -14.82 -8.56
N PHE A 358 -23.60 -13.77 -9.23
CA PHE A 358 -23.93 -12.36 -8.94
C PHE A 358 -24.66 -11.67 -10.10
N SER A 359 -25.47 -12.42 -10.85
CA SER A 359 -26.18 -11.94 -12.05
C SER A 359 -26.96 -10.65 -11.80
N ASP A 360 -27.79 -10.59 -10.76
CA ASP A 360 -28.59 -9.40 -10.43
C ASP A 360 -27.73 -8.13 -10.23
N ALA A 361 -26.62 -8.24 -9.49
CA ALA A 361 -25.72 -7.11 -9.24
C ALA A 361 -25.00 -6.67 -10.52
N ILE A 362 -24.53 -7.64 -11.31
CA ILE A 362 -23.83 -7.40 -12.57
C ILE A 362 -24.77 -6.76 -13.59
N GLU A 363 -25.95 -7.33 -13.83
CA GLU A 363 -26.94 -6.80 -14.78
C GLU A 363 -27.35 -5.37 -14.43
N LYS A 364 -27.59 -5.09 -13.14
CA LYS A 364 -27.87 -3.74 -12.65
C LYS A 364 -26.77 -2.76 -13.01
N HIS A 365 -25.52 -3.08 -12.71
CA HIS A 365 -24.40 -2.15 -12.92
C HIS A 365 -23.96 -2.06 -14.38
N VAL A 366 -24.15 -3.10 -15.18
CA VAL A 366 -24.01 -3.03 -16.65
C VAL A 366 -25.09 -2.12 -17.25
N ALA A 367 -26.35 -2.22 -16.79
CA ALA A 367 -27.42 -1.35 -17.25
C ALA A 367 -27.18 0.14 -16.91
N TYR A 368 -26.46 0.42 -15.81
CA TYR A 368 -25.99 1.76 -15.46
C TYR A 368 -24.69 2.19 -16.15
N GLY A 369 -24.06 1.31 -16.94
CA GLY A 369 -22.78 1.59 -17.59
C GLY A 369 -21.59 1.69 -16.62
N LEU A 370 -21.70 1.12 -15.41
CA LEU A 370 -20.66 1.15 -14.37
C LEU A 370 -19.77 -0.10 -14.40
N LEU A 371 -20.27 -1.20 -14.95
CA LEU A 371 -19.50 -2.42 -15.17
C LEU A 371 -19.50 -2.80 -16.65
N ALA A 372 -18.39 -3.39 -17.07
CA ALA A 372 -18.26 -4.10 -18.34
C ALA A 372 -17.92 -5.58 -18.06
N VAL A 373 -18.53 -6.46 -18.85
CA VAL A 373 -18.35 -7.91 -18.76
C VAL A 373 -17.92 -8.42 -20.12
N ASP A 374 -16.87 -9.23 -20.13
CA ASP A 374 -16.42 -9.98 -21.30
C ASP A 374 -16.21 -11.46 -20.92
N ASP A 375 -15.73 -12.26 -21.88
CA ASP A 375 -15.52 -13.70 -21.68
C ASP A 375 -14.46 -14.00 -20.61
N GLN A 376 -13.56 -13.06 -20.31
CA GLN A 376 -12.43 -13.26 -19.41
C GLN A 376 -12.63 -12.61 -18.04
N ARG A 377 -13.29 -11.44 -17.97
CA ARG A 377 -13.33 -10.62 -16.75
C ARG A 377 -14.60 -9.78 -16.59
N ILE A 378 -14.83 -9.36 -15.35
CA ILE A 378 -15.74 -8.27 -14.97
C ILE A 378 -14.90 -7.11 -14.47
N HIS A 379 -15.12 -5.89 -14.97
CA HIS A 379 -14.31 -4.72 -14.59
C HIS A 379 -15.12 -3.44 -14.58
N LEU A 380 -14.65 -2.45 -13.83
CA LEU A 380 -15.22 -1.11 -13.80
C LEU A 380 -14.98 -0.41 -15.13
N THR A 381 -16.02 0.25 -15.65
CA THR A 381 -15.89 1.25 -16.73
C THR A 381 -15.19 2.50 -16.20
N GLN A 382 -14.92 3.49 -17.06
CA GLN A 382 -14.36 4.76 -16.59
C GLN A 382 -15.30 5.45 -15.59
N GLU A 383 -16.59 5.48 -15.89
CA GLU A 383 -17.66 6.01 -15.03
C GLU A 383 -17.79 5.18 -13.75
N GLY A 384 -17.63 3.85 -13.86
CA GLY A 384 -17.66 2.93 -12.73
C GLY A 384 -16.60 3.22 -11.66
N ARG A 385 -15.44 3.79 -12.03
CA ARG A 385 -14.34 4.06 -11.08
C ARG A 385 -14.75 5.04 -9.99
N PHE A 386 -15.47 6.10 -10.35
CA PHE A 386 -15.97 7.12 -9.42
C PHE A 386 -16.98 6.56 -8.42
N LEU A 387 -17.73 5.53 -8.82
CA LEU A 387 -18.76 4.90 -8.00
C LEU A 387 -18.36 3.50 -7.53
N SER A 388 -17.06 3.17 -7.56
CA SER A 388 -16.54 1.83 -7.28
C SER A 388 -17.03 1.25 -5.96
N ASN A 389 -17.00 2.04 -4.88
CA ASN A 389 -17.50 1.60 -3.57
C ASN A 389 -19.01 1.25 -3.60
N ALA A 390 -19.80 2.00 -4.36
CA ALA A 390 -21.23 1.74 -4.49
C ALA A 390 -21.52 0.48 -5.32
N VAL A 391 -20.71 0.23 -6.36
CA VAL A 391 -20.76 -1.00 -7.17
C VAL A 391 -20.38 -2.21 -6.32
N ILE A 392 -19.23 -2.15 -5.64
CA ILE A 392 -18.68 -3.25 -4.84
C ILE A 392 -19.64 -3.67 -3.72
N ARG A 393 -20.35 -2.72 -3.09
CA ARG A 393 -21.29 -3.02 -2.00
C ARG A 393 -22.37 -4.03 -2.39
N ASP A 394 -22.76 -4.09 -3.67
CA ASP A 394 -23.81 -5.01 -4.12
C ASP A 394 -23.28 -6.46 -4.33
N PHE A 395 -21.98 -6.69 -4.08
CA PHE A 395 -21.30 -8.01 -4.09
C PHE A 395 -20.88 -8.51 -2.69
N VAL A 396 -21.18 -7.76 -1.62
CA VAL A 396 -20.69 -8.01 -0.24
C VAL A 396 -21.84 -8.28 0.72
#